data_AF-A0A0C1NCR5-F1
#
_entry.id   AF-A0A0C1NCR5-F1
#
_cell.length_a   1.000
_cell.length_b   1.000
_cell.length_c   1.000
_cell.angle_alpha   90.00
_cell.angle_beta   90.00
_cell.angle_gamma   90.00
#
_symmetry.space_group_name_H-M   'P 1'
#
loop_
_entity.id
_entity.type
_entity.pdbx_description
1 polymer ?
#
loop_
_entity_poly.entity_id
_entity_poly.type
_entity_poly.pdbx_seq_one_letter_code
_entity_poly.pdbx_strand_id
1 'polypeptide(L)'
;LTHTLNKYDNSEPGFNFLGFNIRQYRVGKYHSLQGFKTLITPSPEKQRIHYKRIASIIDDHKQAPQQALISRLNPVIRGWSNYYSTVASSETYKYIDSLMYPKLKSWAQRRHPNKSGRWVTNKYWQTIGGDNWVFATPNEGKNPMRLIKHAETPIVRHVKVKGDASPYDGNLVYWSTRMGAHPEMPKRMTILLKQQKGKCAHCGLYFRSEDVLEIDHKIPLSVGGRDEYKNLQLLHRHCHDTKTADDGSVGGMHLGKHQITEEPDDAKVSRPVLETSRSGDRAV
;
A
#
# COMPACT_ATOMS: atom_id res chain seq x y z
N LEU A 1 6.89 0.00 -28.97
CA LEU A 1 6.31 1.15 -28.23
C LEU A 1 4.82 1.17 -28.49
N THR A 2 3.95 1.04 -27.48
CA THR A 2 2.49 1.12 -27.68
C THR A 2 2.00 2.54 -27.46
N HIS A 3 1.21 3.06 -28.38
CA HIS A 3 0.60 4.38 -28.24
C HIS A 3 -0.57 4.28 -27.24
N THR A 4 -0.76 5.28 -26.37
CA THR A 4 -1.81 5.23 -25.32
C THR A 4 -3.21 5.57 -25.83
N LEU A 5 -3.32 6.40 -26.87
CA LEU A 5 -4.58 6.79 -27.53
C LEU A 5 -4.95 6.01 -28.80
N ASN A 6 -4.02 5.91 -29.76
CA ASN A 6 -4.28 5.35 -31.09
C ASN A 6 -3.70 3.93 -31.20
N LYS A 7 -4.27 3.13 -32.10
CA LYS A 7 -3.65 1.85 -32.47
C LYS A 7 -2.39 2.11 -33.26
N TYR A 8 -1.39 1.27 -33.09
CA TYR A 8 -0.13 1.35 -33.82
C TYR A 8 0.40 -0.08 -34.05
N ASP A 9 0.78 -0.41 -35.30
CA ASP A 9 1.32 -1.72 -35.71
C ASP A 9 0.61 -2.91 -35.05
N ASN A 10 -0.71 -3.00 -35.23
CA ASN A 10 -1.61 -4.04 -34.67
C ASN A 10 -1.70 -4.12 -33.14
N SER A 11 -1.06 -3.20 -32.41
CA SER A 11 -1.19 -3.11 -30.96
C SER A 11 -2.38 -2.24 -30.56
N GLU A 12 -3.19 -2.75 -29.64
CA GLU A 12 -4.27 -1.98 -29.01
C GLU A 12 -3.70 -0.84 -28.17
N PRO A 13 -4.44 0.29 -28.01
CA PRO A 13 -3.94 1.44 -27.29
C PRO A 13 -3.82 1.15 -25.79
N GLY A 14 -2.74 1.65 -25.21
CA GLY A 14 -2.44 1.52 -23.79
C GLY A 14 -1.40 0.45 -23.48
N PHE A 15 -0.99 0.38 -22.22
CA PHE A 15 -0.01 -0.58 -21.74
C PHE A 15 -0.22 -0.89 -20.27
N ASN A 16 0.39 -1.99 -19.83
CA ASN A 16 0.42 -2.36 -18.43
C ASN A 16 1.78 -2.00 -17.82
N PHE A 17 1.78 -1.36 -16.66
CA PHE A 17 2.99 -1.07 -15.90
C PHE A 17 2.71 -1.20 -14.41
N LEU A 18 3.55 -1.96 -13.69
CA LEU A 18 3.39 -2.26 -12.26
C LEU A 18 1.98 -2.75 -11.88
N GLY A 19 1.30 -3.46 -12.78
CA GLY A 19 -0.05 -3.95 -12.54
C GLY A 19 -1.18 -2.93 -12.75
N PHE A 20 -0.88 -1.74 -13.26
CA PHE A 20 -1.85 -0.76 -13.72
C PHE A 20 -1.96 -0.82 -15.24
N ASN A 21 -3.18 -0.70 -15.77
CA ASN A 21 -3.43 -0.46 -17.18
C ASN A 21 -3.61 1.04 -17.40
N ILE A 22 -2.76 1.63 -18.24
CA ILE A 22 -2.79 3.05 -18.62
C ILE A 22 -3.28 3.13 -20.05
N ARG A 23 -4.42 3.81 -20.28
CA ARG A 23 -4.98 4.02 -21.61
C ARG A 23 -5.63 5.39 -21.73
N GLN A 24 -5.49 6.00 -22.91
CA GLN A 24 -6.21 7.22 -23.27
C GLN A 24 -7.42 6.89 -24.13
N TYR A 25 -8.51 7.62 -23.89
CA TYR A 25 -9.78 7.47 -24.59
C TYR A 25 -10.13 8.82 -25.20
N ARG A 26 -10.44 8.84 -26.50
CA ARG A 26 -10.93 10.04 -27.18
C ARG A 26 -12.24 10.47 -26.55
N VAL A 27 -12.37 11.77 -26.29
CA VAL A 27 -13.61 12.38 -25.77
C VAL A 27 -13.87 13.70 -26.49
N GLY A 28 -15.13 14.13 -26.51
CA GLY A 28 -15.48 15.44 -27.07
C GLY A 28 -14.80 16.59 -26.32
N LYS A 29 -14.65 17.74 -27.00
CA LYS A 29 -14.02 18.96 -26.47
C LYS A 29 -14.66 19.46 -25.17
N TYR A 30 -15.96 19.23 -24.99
CA TYR A 30 -16.71 19.55 -23.77
C TYR A 30 -16.32 18.70 -22.55
N HIS A 31 -15.66 17.56 -22.75
CA HIS A 31 -15.21 16.66 -21.68
C HIS A 31 -13.71 16.76 -21.37
N SER A 32 -12.90 17.22 -22.34
CA SER A 32 -11.47 17.47 -22.18
C SER A 32 -10.99 18.42 -23.27
N LEU A 33 -10.31 19.50 -22.88
CA LEU A 33 -9.68 20.43 -23.81
C LEU A 33 -8.63 19.74 -24.70
N GLN A 34 -8.01 18.68 -24.19
CA GLN A 34 -6.99 17.88 -24.89
C GLN A 34 -7.60 16.88 -25.90
N GLY A 35 -8.93 16.71 -25.93
CA GLY A 35 -9.62 15.77 -26.81
C GLY A 35 -9.52 14.29 -26.39
N PHE A 36 -8.90 14.02 -25.23
CA PHE A 36 -8.84 12.67 -24.64
C PHE A 36 -8.85 12.72 -23.11
N LYS A 37 -9.14 11.57 -22.48
CA LYS A 37 -8.97 11.32 -21.05
C LYS A 37 -8.09 10.11 -20.83
N THR A 38 -7.14 10.20 -19.91
CA THR A 38 -6.36 9.06 -19.44
C THR A 38 -7.13 8.36 -18.31
N LEU A 39 -7.42 7.08 -18.47
CA LEU A 39 -7.90 6.23 -17.40
C LEU A 39 -6.79 5.25 -17.00
N ILE A 40 -6.52 5.22 -15.70
CA ILE A 40 -5.64 4.24 -15.09
C ILE A 40 -6.53 3.31 -14.27
N THR A 41 -6.44 2.02 -14.53
CA THR A 41 -7.26 0.98 -13.88
C THR A 41 -6.36 -0.18 -13.44
N PRO A 42 -6.78 -1.04 -12.49
CA PRO A 42 -6.07 -2.28 -12.23
C PRO A 42 -5.99 -3.13 -13.50
N SER A 43 -4.83 -3.67 -13.85
CA SER A 43 -4.70 -4.40 -15.12
C SER A 43 -5.53 -5.69 -15.12
N PRO A 44 -6.11 -6.09 -16.28
CA PRO A 44 -6.91 -7.32 -16.35
C PRO A 44 -6.17 -8.57 -15.86
N GLU A 45 -4.85 -8.62 -16.09
CA GLU A 45 -3.99 -9.68 -15.59
C GLU A 45 -3.97 -9.73 -14.06
N LYS A 46 -3.74 -8.58 -13.40
CA LYS A 46 -3.69 -8.50 -11.93
C LYS A 46 -5.05 -8.74 -11.29
N GLN A 47 -6.14 -8.32 -11.94
CA GLN A 47 -7.50 -8.69 -11.53
C GLN A 47 -7.70 -10.21 -11.51
N ARG A 48 -7.29 -10.91 -12.59
CA ARG A 48 -7.38 -12.37 -12.69
C ARG A 48 -6.53 -13.07 -11.64
N ILE A 49 -5.29 -12.63 -11.44
CA ILE A 49 -4.38 -13.19 -10.42
C ILE A 49 -4.99 -13.06 -9.02
N HIS A 50 -5.53 -11.88 -8.69
CA HIS A 50 -6.15 -11.63 -7.41
C HIS A 50 -7.40 -12.48 -7.18
N TYR A 51 -8.29 -12.55 -8.16
CA TYR A 51 -9.47 -13.41 -8.09
C TYR A 51 -9.09 -14.89 -7.94
N LYS A 52 -8.09 -15.38 -8.70
CA LYS A 52 -7.58 -16.76 -8.56
C LYS A 52 -7.07 -17.03 -7.15
N ARG A 53 -6.34 -16.09 -6.55
CA ARG A 53 -5.87 -16.20 -5.16
C ARG A 53 -7.02 -16.28 -4.17
N ILE A 54 -8.04 -15.45 -4.32
CA ILE A 54 -9.25 -15.49 -3.48
C ILE A 54 -9.97 -16.82 -3.66
N ALA A 55 -10.17 -17.27 -4.89
CA ALA A 55 -10.82 -18.53 -5.20
C ALA A 55 -10.06 -19.71 -4.57
N SER A 56 -8.74 -19.75 -4.69
CA SER A 56 -7.89 -20.75 -4.02
C SER A 56 -8.10 -20.75 -2.52
N ILE A 57 -8.08 -19.59 -1.87
CA ILE A 57 -8.31 -19.50 -0.42
C ILE A 57 -9.68 -20.08 -0.05
N ILE A 58 -10.73 -19.74 -0.79
CA ILE A 58 -12.08 -20.29 -0.56
C ILE A 58 -12.08 -21.81 -0.75
N ASP A 59 -11.40 -22.30 -1.79
CA ASP A 59 -11.32 -23.71 -2.13
C ASP A 59 -10.51 -24.53 -1.11
N ASP A 60 -9.46 -23.96 -0.53
CA ASP A 60 -8.64 -24.57 0.52
C ASP A 60 -9.38 -24.61 1.87
N HIS A 61 -10.30 -23.66 2.08
CA HIS A 61 -11.05 -23.51 3.33
C HIS A 61 -12.44 -24.17 3.28
N LYS A 62 -12.70 -25.11 2.35
CA LYS A 62 -14.02 -25.79 2.19
C LYS A 62 -14.62 -26.32 3.49
N GLN A 63 -13.80 -26.81 4.41
CA GLN A 63 -14.24 -27.35 5.70
C GLN A 63 -14.10 -26.38 6.88
N ALA A 64 -13.42 -25.25 6.70
CA ALA A 64 -13.15 -24.30 7.77
C ALA A 64 -14.43 -23.63 8.32
N PRO A 65 -14.44 -23.15 9.57
CA PRO A 65 -15.49 -22.26 10.06
C PRO A 65 -15.55 -20.97 9.25
N GLN A 66 -16.74 -20.35 9.16
CA GLN A 66 -16.95 -19.10 8.43
C GLN A 66 -15.98 -17.99 8.90
N GLN A 67 -15.79 -17.87 10.21
CA GLN A 67 -14.90 -16.88 10.82
C GLN A 67 -13.45 -17.05 10.35
N ALA A 68 -12.96 -18.29 10.23
CA ALA A 68 -11.61 -18.57 9.76
C ALA A 68 -11.43 -18.17 8.30
N LEU A 69 -12.41 -18.47 7.44
CA LEU A 69 -12.41 -18.05 6.04
C LEU A 69 -12.38 -16.52 5.91
N ILE A 70 -13.23 -15.81 6.67
CA ILE A 70 -13.27 -14.35 6.66
C ILE A 70 -11.93 -13.76 7.14
N SER A 71 -11.38 -14.30 8.22
CA SER A 71 -10.08 -13.87 8.77
C SER A 71 -8.96 -14.02 7.75
N ARG A 72 -8.99 -15.07 6.93
CA ARG A 72 -7.98 -15.31 5.89
C ARG A 72 -8.15 -14.39 4.67
N LEU A 73 -9.38 -14.11 4.26
CA LEU A 73 -9.69 -13.29 3.08
C LEU A 73 -9.51 -11.80 3.32
N ASN A 74 -9.92 -11.28 4.49
CA ASN A 74 -9.93 -9.84 4.77
C ASN A 74 -8.58 -9.15 4.53
N PRO A 75 -7.43 -9.66 5.00
CA PRO A 75 -6.14 -9.03 4.72
C PRO A 75 -5.78 -8.99 3.23
N VAL A 76 -6.17 -10.03 2.48
CA VAL A 76 -5.89 -10.13 1.02
C VAL A 76 -6.70 -9.10 0.26
N ILE A 77 -7.99 -8.98 0.57
CA ILE A 77 -8.89 -7.99 -0.04
C ILE A 77 -8.41 -6.58 0.32
N ARG A 78 -8.12 -6.32 1.60
CA ARG A 78 -7.72 -5.00 2.09
C ARG A 78 -6.42 -4.54 1.42
N GLY A 79 -5.41 -5.40 1.37
CA GLY A 79 -4.13 -5.08 0.77
C GLY A 79 -4.27 -4.72 -0.71
N TRP A 80 -5.02 -5.53 -1.46
CA TRP A 80 -5.23 -5.30 -2.90
C TRP A 80 -6.06 -4.03 -3.17
N SER A 81 -7.15 -3.82 -2.43
CA SER A 81 -7.96 -2.60 -2.58
C SER A 81 -7.22 -1.33 -2.14
N ASN A 82 -6.36 -1.41 -1.12
CA ASN A 82 -5.55 -0.25 -0.74
C ASN A 82 -4.54 0.11 -1.82
N TYR A 83 -3.86 -0.89 -2.41
CA TYR A 83 -2.89 -0.68 -3.49
C TYR A 83 -3.50 0.03 -4.71
N TYR A 84 -4.74 -0.34 -5.09
CA TYR A 84 -5.43 0.25 -6.24
C TYR A 84 -6.37 1.41 -5.89
N SER A 85 -6.39 1.87 -4.63
CA SER A 85 -7.28 2.94 -4.16
C SER A 85 -7.06 4.30 -4.82
N THR A 86 -5.91 4.50 -5.48
CA THR A 86 -5.52 5.79 -6.06
C THR A 86 -5.98 5.96 -7.52
N VAL A 87 -6.40 4.86 -8.16
CA VAL A 87 -6.76 4.81 -9.59
C VAL A 87 -8.26 4.57 -9.80
N ALA A 88 -8.73 4.52 -11.05
CA ALA A 88 -10.15 4.29 -11.33
C ALA A 88 -10.53 2.81 -11.13
N SER A 89 -10.71 2.42 -9.87
CA SER A 89 -10.86 1.02 -9.47
C SER A 89 -12.29 0.63 -9.06
N SER A 90 -13.20 1.59 -8.89
CA SER A 90 -14.55 1.33 -8.36
C SER A 90 -15.32 0.24 -9.13
N GLU A 91 -15.27 0.28 -10.46
CA GLU A 91 -15.95 -0.74 -11.30
C GLU A 91 -15.25 -2.10 -11.22
N THR A 92 -13.92 -2.11 -11.18
CA THR A 92 -13.15 -3.34 -10.94
C THR A 92 -13.47 -3.95 -9.58
N TYR A 93 -13.62 -3.14 -8.53
CA TYR A 93 -13.97 -3.61 -7.19
C TYR A 93 -15.32 -4.30 -7.18
N LYS A 94 -16.35 -3.66 -7.75
CA LYS A 94 -17.69 -4.27 -7.91
C LYS A 94 -17.64 -5.56 -8.72
N TYR A 95 -16.87 -5.59 -9.79
CA TYR A 95 -16.70 -6.78 -10.62
C TYR A 95 -16.07 -7.94 -9.83
N ILE A 96 -15.01 -7.70 -9.07
CA ILE A 96 -14.38 -8.75 -8.26
C ILE A 96 -15.32 -9.22 -7.14
N ASP A 97 -16.02 -8.31 -6.47
CA ASP A 97 -17.02 -8.65 -5.45
C ASP A 97 -18.15 -9.53 -6.04
N SER A 98 -18.59 -9.25 -7.27
CA SER A 98 -19.63 -10.05 -7.95
C SER A 98 -19.14 -11.45 -8.31
N LEU A 99 -17.86 -11.61 -8.68
CA LEU A 99 -17.24 -12.92 -8.91
C LEU A 99 -17.04 -13.72 -7.62
N MET A 100 -16.82 -13.05 -6.49
CA MET A 100 -16.65 -13.70 -5.20
C MET A 100 -17.95 -14.32 -4.67
N TYR A 101 -19.08 -13.65 -4.88
CA TYR A 101 -20.38 -14.12 -4.40
C TYR A 101 -20.70 -15.58 -4.79
N PRO A 102 -20.65 -16.00 -6.08
CA PRO A 102 -20.92 -17.40 -6.44
C PRO A 102 -19.91 -18.37 -5.82
N LYS A 103 -18.63 -17.99 -5.67
CA LYS A 103 -17.63 -18.83 -5.00
C LYS A 103 -17.95 -19.05 -3.52
N LEU A 104 -18.30 -17.99 -2.80
CA LEU A 104 -18.74 -18.06 -1.41
C LEU A 104 -20.05 -18.83 -1.26
N LYS A 105 -20.98 -18.67 -2.19
CA LYS A 105 -22.25 -19.42 -2.24
C LYS A 105 -22.02 -20.92 -2.41
N SER A 106 -21.17 -21.33 -3.34
CA SER A 106 -20.81 -22.75 -3.53
C SER A 106 -20.14 -23.33 -2.29
N TRP A 107 -19.24 -22.58 -1.66
CA TRP A 107 -18.62 -22.96 -0.38
C TRP A 107 -19.68 -23.19 0.70
N ALA A 108 -20.64 -22.27 0.83
CA ALA A 108 -21.70 -22.34 1.84
C ALA A 108 -22.67 -23.50 1.60
N GLN A 109 -23.07 -23.74 0.34
CA GLN A 109 -23.96 -24.83 -0.04
C GLN A 109 -23.33 -26.21 0.17
N ARG A 110 -22.04 -26.37 -0.14
CA ARG A 110 -21.31 -27.63 0.06
C ARG A 110 -21.37 -28.12 1.52
N ARG A 111 -21.41 -27.20 2.48
CA ARG A 111 -21.46 -27.52 3.92
C ARG A 111 -22.84 -27.98 4.38
N HIS A 112 -23.88 -27.80 3.56
CA HIS A 112 -25.27 -28.08 3.90
C HIS A 112 -26.00 -28.72 2.72
N PRO A 113 -25.60 -29.94 2.30
CA PRO A 113 -26.17 -30.61 1.12
C PRO A 113 -27.69 -30.83 1.21
N ASN A 114 -28.21 -30.99 2.44
CA ASN A 114 -29.62 -31.26 2.70
C ASN A 114 -30.44 -30.00 3.06
N LYS A 115 -29.90 -28.79 2.87
CA LYS A 115 -30.60 -27.54 3.18
C LYS A 115 -30.89 -26.75 1.92
N SER A 116 -32.02 -26.05 1.92
CA SER A 116 -32.41 -25.19 0.80
C SER A 116 -31.43 -24.02 0.64
N GLY A 117 -31.32 -23.50 -0.60
CA GLY A 117 -30.49 -22.33 -0.87
C GLY A 117 -30.88 -21.11 -0.04
N ARG A 118 -32.18 -20.90 0.22
CA ARG A 118 -32.67 -19.83 1.09
C ARG A 118 -32.16 -19.96 2.51
N TRP A 119 -32.18 -21.16 3.08
CA TRP A 119 -31.64 -21.41 4.41
C TRP A 119 -30.13 -21.12 4.46
N VAL A 120 -29.37 -21.56 3.44
CA VAL A 120 -27.94 -21.29 3.33
C VAL A 120 -27.66 -19.79 3.27
N THR A 121 -28.41 -19.06 2.45
CA THR A 121 -28.29 -17.61 2.34
C THR A 121 -28.54 -16.94 3.70
N ASN A 122 -29.66 -17.23 4.36
CA ASN A 122 -30.00 -16.62 5.65
C ASN A 122 -28.98 -16.94 6.76
N LYS A 123 -28.32 -18.10 6.69
CA LYS A 123 -27.32 -18.50 7.68
C LYS A 123 -26.00 -17.73 7.55
N TYR A 124 -25.54 -17.51 6.32
CA TYR A 124 -24.18 -16.98 6.08
C TYR A 124 -24.14 -15.52 5.59
N TRP A 125 -25.25 -15.02 5.04
CA TRP A 125 -25.41 -13.62 4.65
C TRP A 125 -26.35 -12.92 5.63
N GLN A 126 -25.86 -11.84 6.22
CA GLN A 126 -26.53 -11.06 7.25
C GLN A 126 -26.86 -9.66 6.72
N THR A 127 -27.87 -9.05 7.33
CA THR A 127 -28.14 -7.62 7.14
C THR A 127 -27.30 -6.80 8.10
N ILE A 128 -26.37 -6.00 7.58
CA ILE A 128 -25.49 -5.12 8.38
C ILE A 128 -25.47 -3.74 7.73
N GLY A 129 -25.83 -2.70 8.48
CA GLY A 129 -25.76 -1.31 7.99
C GLY A 129 -26.59 -1.04 6.73
N GLY A 130 -27.74 -1.71 6.58
CA GLY A 130 -28.62 -1.59 5.41
C GLY A 130 -28.24 -2.47 4.22
N ASP A 131 -27.09 -3.15 4.24
CA ASP A 131 -26.70 -4.14 3.25
C ASP A 131 -27.17 -5.52 3.67
N ASN A 132 -28.07 -6.12 2.88
CA ASN A 132 -28.69 -7.42 3.14
C ASN A 132 -27.84 -8.62 2.69
N TRP A 133 -26.70 -8.37 2.04
CA TRP A 133 -25.87 -9.40 1.40
C TRP A 133 -24.45 -9.33 1.92
N VAL A 134 -24.29 -9.22 3.24
CA VAL A 134 -22.97 -9.21 3.90
C VAL A 134 -22.63 -10.62 4.37
N PHE A 135 -21.59 -11.22 3.79
CA PHE A 135 -21.08 -12.50 4.25
C PHE A 135 -20.43 -12.32 5.63
N ALA A 136 -21.12 -12.74 6.68
CA ALA A 136 -20.75 -12.48 8.07
C ALA A 136 -21.24 -13.58 9.01
N THR A 137 -20.54 -13.74 10.13
CA THR A 137 -21.00 -14.62 11.21
C THR A 137 -22.32 -14.11 11.79
N PRO A 138 -23.22 -15.01 12.25
CA PRO A 138 -24.46 -14.60 12.91
C PRO A 138 -24.22 -13.63 14.08
N ASN A 139 -25.10 -12.64 14.20
CA ASN A 139 -25.00 -11.59 15.21
C ASN A 139 -25.67 -12.03 16.52
N GLU A 140 -25.01 -12.91 17.28
CA GLU A 140 -25.46 -13.35 18.62
C GLU A 140 -25.03 -12.33 19.71
N GLY A 141 -25.36 -11.04 19.52
CA GLY A 141 -25.02 -9.97 20.48
C GLY A 141 -23.53 -9.57 20.53
N LYS A 142 -22.72 -10.02 19.58
CA LYS A 142 -21.29 -9.67 19.42
C LYS A 142 -21.08 -8.98 18.08
N ASN A 143 -20.06 -8.12 17.97
CA ASN A 143 -19.64 -7.55 16.69
C ASN A 143 -19.41 -8.68 15.66
N PRO A 144 -20.30 -8.85 14.66
CA PRO A 144 -20.20 -9.97 13.73
C PRO A 144 -18.95 -9.80 12.87
N MET A 145 -18.18 -10.87 12.71
CA MET A 145 -17.04 -10.83 11.80
C MET A 145 -17.58 -10.88 10.37
N ARG A 146 -17.39 -9.78 9.64
CA ARG A 146 -17.84 -9.64 8.25
C ARG A 146 -16.67 -9.66 7.27
N LEU A 147 -16.93 -10.22 6.10
CA LEU A 147 -16.05 -10.10 4.95
C LEU A 147 -16.12 -8.67 4.42
N ILE A 148 -14.96 -8.02 4.29
CA ILE A 148 -14.90 -6.70 3.66
C ILE A 148 -15.15 -6.84 2.16
N LYS A 149 -15.86 -5.87 1.58
CA LYS A 149 -16.04 -5.78 0.13
C LYS A 149 -14.96 -4.89 -0.46
N HIS A 150 -14.50 -5.20 -1.67
CA HIS A 150 -13.56 -4.32 -2.37
C HIS A 150 -14.18 -2.95 -2.57
N ALA A 151 -15.46 -2.91 -2.96
CA ALA A 151 -16.20 -1.69 -3.28
C ALA A 151 -16.39 -0.72 -2.09
N GLU A 152 -16.20 -1.20 -0.85
CA GLU A 152 -16.20 -0.34 0.35
C GLU A 152 -14.92 0.49 0.49
N THR A 153 -13.86 0.16 -0.26
CA THR A 153 -12.61 0.91 -0.20
C THR A 153 -12.75 2.24 -0.93
N PRO A 154 -12.58 3.39 -0.25
CA PRO A 154 -12.70 4.69 -0.89
C PRO A 154 -11.58 4.91 -1.91
N ILE A 155 -11.91 5.56 -3.03
CA ILE A 155 -10.93 5.98 -4.00
C ILE A 155 -10.34 7.32 -3.57
N VAL A 156 -9.04 7.34 -3.26
CA VAL A 156 -8.32 8.53 -2.76
C VAL A 156 -7.28 8.94 -3.79
N ARG A 157 -7.54 10.02 -4.52
CA ARG A 157 -6.64 10.52 -5.57
C ARG A 157 -5.43 11.23 -4.99
N HIS A 158 -4.27 11.02 -5.59
CA HIS A 158 -3.07 11.81 -5.25
C HIS A 158 -3.28 13.29 -5.57
N VAL A 159 -2.82 14.15 -4.66
CA VAL A 159 -2.83 15.59 -4.86
C VAL A 159 -1.65 15.96 -5.75
N LYS A 160 -1.95 16.46 -6.96
CA LYS A 160 -0.92 16.91 -7.92
C LYS A 160 -0.12 18.08 -7.36
N VAL A 161 1.14 18.18 -7.81
CA VAL A 161 1.93 19.41 -7.60
C VAL A 161 1.22 20.58 -8.29
N LYS A 162 1.13 21.72 -7.63
CA LYS A 162 0.51 22.94 -8.19
C LYS A 162 1.42 23.53 -9.27
N GLY A 163 0.88 23.71 -10.48
CA GLY A 163 1.56 24.43 -11.56
C GLY A 163 2.97 23.91 -11.82
N ASP A 164 3.90 24.86 -11.86
CA ASP A 164 5.35 24.72 -12.01
C ASP A 164 6.11 24.72 -10.67
N ALA A 165 5.39 24.56 -9.54
CA ALA A 165 6.03 24.57 -8.22
C ALA A 165 7.14 23.52 -8.13
N SER A 166 8.28 23.95 -7.60
CA SER A 166 9.50 23.17 -7.47
C SER A 166 9.95 23.16 -6.02
N PRO A 167 10.50 22.06 -5.46
CA PRO A 167 11.05 22.07 -4.09
C PRO A 167 12.07 23.21 -3.83
N TYR A 168 12.63 23.77 -4.89
CA TYR A 168 13.62 24.85 -4.89
C TYR A 168 13.05 26.24 -5.19
N ASP A 169 11.73 26.40 -5.32
CA ASP A 169 11.06 27.67 -5.65
C ASP A 169 10.96 28.66 -4.46
N GLY A 170 11.48 28.28 -3.29
CA GLY A 170 11.41 29.08 -2.07
C GLY A 170 10.06 29.01 -1.33
N ASN A 171 9.07 28.27 -1.83
CA ASN A 171 7.77 28.10 -1.18
C ASN A 171 7.80 27.05 -0.07
N LEU A 172 8.57 27.34 0.98
CA LEU A 172 8.83 26.44 2.11
C LEU A 172 7.54 26.02 2.84
N VAL A 173 6.51 26.88 2.87
CA VAL A 173 5.22 26.58 3.51
C VAL A 173 4.45 25.49 2.74
N TYR A 174 4.41 25.60 1.41
CA TYR A 174 3.75 24.60 0.57
C TYR A 174 4.46 23.25 0.67
N TRP A 175 5.79 23.23 0.57
CA TRP A 175 6.58 22.00 0.59
C TRP A 175 6.60 21.32 1.97
N SER A 176 6.72 22.07 3.07
CA SER A 176 6.61 21.51 4.42
C SER A 176 5.22 20.91 4.69
N THR A 177 4.15 21.58 4.23
CA THR A 177 2.78 21.03 4.35
C THR A 177 2.63 19.73 3.57
N ARG A 178 3.15 19.67 2.34
CA ARG A 178 3.10 18.47 1.50
C ARG A 178 3.96 17.33 2.05
N MET A 179 5.11 17.64 2.62
CA MET A 179 5.97 16.69 3.31
C MET A 179 5.23 16.02 4.47
N GLY A 180 4.52 16.80 5.30
CA GLY A 180 3.71 16.26 6.40
C GLY A 180 2.56 15.35 5.94
N ALA A 181 2.01 15.59 4.75
CA ALA A 181 0.96 14.79 4.13
C ALA A 181 1.48 13.60 3.31
N HIS A 182 2.81 13.42 3.21
CA HIS A 182 3.40 12.33 2.45
C HIS A 182 3.06 10.97 3.08
N PRO A 183 2.66 9.94 2.31
CA PRO A 183 2.28 8.64 2.87
C PRO A 183 3.39 7.94 3.66
N GLU A 184 4.65 8.18 3.30
CA GLU A 184 5.81 7.61 3.99
C GLU A 184 6.21 8.39 5.24
N MET A 185 5.59 9.56 5.50
CA MET A 185 5.86 10.34 6.70
C MET A 185 5.28 9.61 7.93
N PRO A 186 6.10 9.27 8.94
CA PRO A 186 5.59 8.65 10.16
C PRO A 186 4.59 9.55 10.87
N LYS A 187 3.50 8.98 11.39
CA LYS A 187 2.42 9.74 12.06
C LYS A 187 2.91 10.63 13.20
N ARG A 188 3.91 10.17 13.99
CA ARG A 188 4.53 10.99 15.05
C ARG A 188 5.18 12.25 14.46
N MET A 189 5.95 12.11 13.38
CA MET A 189 6.58 13.23 12.68
C MET A 189 5.55 14.18 12.05
N THR A 190 4.49 13.68 11.41
CA THR A 190 3.40 14.52 10.87
C THR A 190 2.77 15.41 11.96
N ILE A 191 2.55 14.86 13.16
CA ILE A 191 1.98 15.61 14.29
C ILE A 191 2.95 16.70 14.73
N LEU A 192 4.24 16.37 14.91
CA LEU A 192 5.25 17.34 15.35
C LEU A 192 5.51 18.42 14.30
N LEU A 193 5.57 18.06 13.02
CA LEU A 193 5.71 18.99 11.90
C LEU A 193 4.57 20.02 11.90
N LYS A 194 3.33 19.57 12.14
CA LYS A 194 2.17 20.45 12.26
C LYS A 194 2.26 21.35 13.50
N GLN A 195 2.62 20.79 14.66
CA GLN A 195 2.76 21.56 15.91
C GLN A 195 3.85 22.64 15.82
N GLN A 196 4.97 22.32 15.18
CA GLN A 196 6.12 23.20 14.99
C GLN A 196 6.01 24.09 13.74
N LYS A 197 4.88 24.05 13.02
CA LYS A 197 4.64 24.84 11.81
C LYS A 197 5.75 24.65 10.76
N GLY A 198 6.26 23.41 10.64
CA GLY A 198 7.30 23.05 9.68
C GLY A 198 8.70 23.53 10.03
N LYS A 199 8.95 24.01 11.25
CA LYS A 199 10.26 24.52 11.69
C LYS A 199 10.97 23.59 12.64
N CYS A 200 12.29 23.52 12.54
CA CYS A 200 13.15 22.88 13.52
C CYS A 200 13.07 23.63 14.86
N ALA A 201 12.87 22.90 15.95
CA ALA A 201 12.76 23.49 17.29
C ALA A 201 14.11 24.04 17.83
N HIS A 202 15.24 23.61 17.26
CA HIS A 202 16.58 24.06 17.64
C HIS A 202 17.03 25.28 16.83
N CYS A 203 17.14 25.17 15.49
CA CYS A 203 17.64 26.27 14.66
C CYS A 203 16.55 27.24 14.13
N GLY A 204 15.27 26.91 14.30
CA GLY A 204 14.15 27.76 13.84
C GLY A 204 13.92 27.80 12.33
N LEU A 205 14.79 27.15 11.53
CA LEU A 205 14.65 27.05 10.07
C LEU A 205 13.56 26.05 9.67
N TYR A 206 12.99 26.24 8.47
CA TYR A 206 12.03 25.31 7.91
C TYR A 206 12.69 24.03 7.42
N PHE A 207 11.99 22.91 7.62
CA PHE A 207 12.34 21.63 7.02
C PHE A 207 12.10 21.63 5.51
N ARG A 208 13.04 21.06 4.76
CA ARG A 208 13.03 20.84 3.32
C ARG A 208 12.94 19.36 3.00
N SER A 209 12.55 19.03 1.77
CA SER A 209 12.34 17.65 1.33
C SER A 209 13.55 16.73 1.47
N GLU A 210 14.76 17.28 1.46
CA GLU A 210 16.01 16.53 1.56
C GLU A 210 16.56 16.45 2.98
N ASP A 211 15.94 17.16 3.93
CA ASP A 211 16.40 17.17 5.30
C ASP A 211 16.09 15.84 5.98
N VAL A 212 17.08 15.33 6.72
CA VAL A 212 16.88 14.19 7.63
C VAL A 212 16.28 14.71 8.94
N LEU A 213 15.09 14.21 9.25
CA LEU A 213 14.29 14.63 10.41
C LEU A 213 14.39 13.60 11.52
N GLU A 214 14.68 14.07 12.74
CA GLU A 214 14.79 13.21 13.91
C GLU A 214 13.89 13.72 15.03
N ILE A 215 13.26 12.77 15.74
CA ILE A 215 12.45 13.07 16.92
C ILE A 215 13.37 13.04 18.12
N ASP A 216 13.31 14.09 18.92
CA ASP A 216 14.06 14.29 20.15
C ASP A 216 13.12 14.64 21.32
N HIS A 217 13.60 14.47 22.55
CA HIS A 217 12.92 14.90 23.76
C HIS A 217 13.48 16.25 24.24
N LYS A 218 12.61 17.24 24.43
CA LYS A 218 12.96 18.57 24.99
C LYS A 218 13.67 18.45 26.33
N ILE A 219 13.14 17.60 27.21
CA ILE A 219 13.80 17.14 28.43
C ILE A 219 14.23 15.70 28.15
N PRO A 220 15.55 15.40 28.12
CA PRO A 220 16.04 14.05 27.89
C PRO A 220 15.46 13.04 28.88
N LEU A 221 15.25 11.81 28.43
CA LEU A 221 14.76 10.73 29.30
C LEU A 221 15.73 10.45 30.46
N SER A 222 17.04 10.62 30.23
CA SER A 222 18.12 10.44 31.22
C SER A 222 17.98 11.35 32.45
N VAL A 223 17.41 12.55 32.28
CA VAL A 223 17.21 13.53 33.36
C VAL A 223 15.74 13.62 33.82
N GLY A 224 14.94 12.59 33.55
CA GLY A 224 13.56 12.48 34.02
C GLY A 224 12.49 12.95 33.03
N GLY A 225 12.84 13.21 31.77
CA GLY A 225 11.89 13.44 30.70
C GLY A 225 10.98 12.24 30.44
N ARG A 226 9.81 12.47 29.84
CA ARG A 226 8.82 11.42 29.48
C ARG A 226 8.62 11.33 27.97
N ASP A 227 8.30 10.14 27.45
CA ASP A 227 7.94 9.95 26.04
C ASP A 227 6.47 10.36 25.79
N GLU A 228 6.22 11.67 25.76
CA GLU A 228 4.90 12.24 25.54
C GLU A 228 4.97 13.43 24.58
N TYR A 229 3.94 13.63 23.76
CA TYR A 229 3.95 14.63 22.67
C TYR A 229 4.33 16.06 23.12
N LYS A 230 4.02 16.47 24.36
CA LYS A 230 4.42 17.79 24.87
C LYS A 230 5.94 17.92 25.08
N ASN A 231 6.60 16.80 25.36
CA ASN A 231 8.05 16.69 25.53
C ASN A 231 8.78 16.31 24.22
N LEU A 232 8.06 15.89 23.17
CA LEU A 232 8.67 15.60 21.88
C LEU A 232 8.90 16.88 21.06
N GLN A 233 9.96 16.87 20.26
CA GLN A 233 10.25 17.86 19.24
C GLN A 233 10.89 17.20 18.02
N LEU A 234 10.73 17.82 16.86
CA LEU A 234 11.33 17.42 15.59
C LEU A 234 12.50 18.35 15.29
N LEU A 235 13.65 17.78 14.97
CA LEU A 235 14.90 18.49 14.70
C LEU A 235 15.48 18.04 13.36
N HIS A 236 16.35 18.88 12.77
CA HIS A 236 17.28 18.39 11.75
C HIS A 236 18.28 17.45 12.44
N ARG A 237 18.77 16.44 11.74
CA ARG A 237 19.80 15.53 12.26
C ARG A 237 20.99 16.26 12.92
N HIS A 238 21.60 17.22 12.22
CA HIS A 238 22.71 18.00 12.78
C HIS A 238 22.32 18.83 14.02
N CYS A 239 21.07 19.31 14.09
CA CYS A 239 20.58 20.03 15.27
C CYS A 239 20.36 19.09 16.46
N HIS A 240 19.93 17.86 16.19
CA HIS A 240 19.78 16.84 17.22
C HIS A 240 21.14 16.42 17.79
N ASP A 241 22.15 16.27 16.93
CA ASP A 241 23.53 16.00 17.36
C ASP A 241 24.06 17.13 18.26
N THR A 242 23.89 18.40 17.87
CA THR A 242 24.29 19.56 18.69
C THR A 242 23.57 19.58 20.03
N LYS A 243 22.24 19.46 20.03
CA LYS A 243 21.47 19.45 21.29
C LYS A 243 21.89 18.31 22.21
N THR A 244 22.09 17.10 21.67
CA THR A 244 22.49 15.93 22.46
C THR A 244 23.84 16.14 23.13
N ALA A 245 24.78 16.79 22.44
CA ALA A 245 26.07 17.17 23.00
C ALA A 245 25.91 18.21 24.13
N ASP A 246 25.06 19.22 23.94
CA ASP A 246 24.79 20.26 24.95
C ASP A 246 24.08 19.70 26.19
N ASP A 247 23.17 18.74 26.02
CA ASP A 247 22.46 18.05 27.10
C ASP A 247 23.37 17.13 27.93
N GLY A 248 24.64 16.95 27.53
CA GLY A 248 25.57 16.01 28.17
C GLY A 248 25.11 14.54 28.08
N SER A 249 24.11 14.25 27.24
CA SER A 249 23.51 12.93 27.07
C SER A 249 24.30 12.10 26.07
N VAL A 250 25.62 12.00 26.28
CA VAL A 250 26.54 11.18 25.46
C VAL A 250 26.42 9.72 25.89
N GLY A 251 25.25 9.11 25.67
CA GLY A 251 25.00 7.76 26.18
C GLY A 251 23.60 7.24 25.86
N GLY A 252 23.31 7.04 24.57
CA GLY A 252 22.01 6.50 24.19
C GLY A 252 21.68 6.55 22.71
N MET A 253 22.65 6.30 21.81
CA MET A 253 22.27 5.92 20.45
C MET A 253 21.61 4.54 20.50
N HIS A 254 20.30 4.50 20.70
CA HIS A 254 19.52 3.47 20.05
C HIS A 254 19.61 3.77 18.56
N LEU A 255 20.53 3.09 17.88
CA LEU A 255 20.38 2.82 16.45
C LEU A 255 19.00 2.21 16.28
N GLY A 256 18.04 3.09 15.96
CA GLY A 256 16.75 2.68 15.45
C GLY A 256 17.06 1.76 14.28
N LYS A 257 16.55 0.53 14.37
CA LYS A 257 16.49 -0.44 13.29
C LYS A 257 15.78 0.20 12.09
N HIS A 258 16.50 1.01 11.33
CA HIS A 258 16.30 1.03 9.89
C HIS A 258 16.77 -0.34 9.42
N GLN A 259 15.83 -1.23 9.12
CA GLN A 259 16.08 -2.21 8.08
C GLN A 259 16.29 -1.42 6.79
N ILE A 260 17.51 -0.93 6.61
CA ILE A 260 18.08 -0.82 5.28
C ILE A 260 18.27 -2.28 4.89
N THR A 261 17.37 -2.80 4.06
CA THR A 261 17.69 -4.00 3.31
C THR A 261 18.75 -3.54 2.31
N GLU A 262 20.02 -3.58 2.71
CA GLU A 262 21.10 -3.65 1.73
C GLU A 262 20.81 -4.91 0.92
N GLU A 263 20.51 -4.74 -0.37
CA GLU A 263 20.60 -5.86 -1.30
C GLU A 263 22.04 -6.38 -1.19
N PRO A 264 22.25 -7.66 -0.86
CA PRO A 264 23.59 -8.21 -0.93
C PRO A 264 24.04 -8.11 -2.39
N ASP A 265 25.15 -7.41 -2.62
CA ASP A 265 25.83 -7.36 -3.91
C ASP A 265 25.94 -8.79 -4.46
N ASP A 266 25.41 -8.99 -5.66
CA ASP A 266 25.51 -10.22 -6.42
C ASP A 266 27.01 -10.56 -6.57
N ALA A 267 27.48 -11.46 -5.71
CA ALA A 267 28.78 -12.07 -5.86
C ALA A 267 28.78 -12.83 -7.19
N LYS A 268 29.38 -12.22 -8.22
CA LYS A 268 29.72 -12.89 -9.48
C LYS A 268 30.53 -14.14 -9.18
N VAL A 269 29.87 -15.29 -9.16
CA VAL A 269 30.54 -16.59 -9.27
C VAL A 269 30.65 -16.93 -10.75
N SER A 270 31.50 -16.22 -11.47
CA SER A 270 32.06 -16.71 -12.73
C SER A 270 33.15 -17.74 -12.39
N ARG A 271 32.81 -19.03 -12.46
CA ARG A 271 33.79 -20.12 -12.46
C ARG A 271 34.26 -20.35 -13.91
N PRO A 272 35.54 -20.14 -14.25
CA PRO A 272 36.08 -20.66 -15.49
C PRO A 272 36.23 -22.18 -15.35
N VAL A 273 35.58 -22.92 -16.25
CA VAL A 273 35.84 -24.35 -16.42
C VAL A 273 37.23 -24.47 -17.05
N LEU A 274 38.23 -24.78 -16.24
CA LEU A 274 39.51 -25.27 -16.72
C LEU A 274 39.33 -26.76 -17.03
N GLU A 275 39.29 -27.10 -18.33
CA GLU A 275 39.49 -28.47 -18.77
C GLU A 275 40.93 -28.88 -18.45
N THR A 276 41.10 -29.87 -17.57
CA THR A 276 42.36 -30.54 -17.38
C THR A 276 42.54 -31.58 -18.48
N SER A 277 43.45 -31.31 -19.41
CA SER A 277 44.00 -32.30 -20.34
C SER A 277 44.67 -33.42 -19.54
N ARG A 278 44.20 -34.65 -19.72
CA ARG A 278 44.91 -35.86 -19.27
C ARG A 278 45.88 -36.28 -20.37
N SER A 279 47.17 -36.11 -20.12
CA SER A 279 48.24 -36.87 -20.76
C SER A 279 48.51 -38.15 -19.96
N GLY A 280 48.54 -39.28 -20.64
CA GLY A 280 48.84 -40.60 -20.10
C GLY A 280 49.23 -41.51 -21.26
N ASP A 281 50.52 -41.64 -21.43
CA ASP A 281 51.24 -42.28 -22.53
C ASP A 281 51.16 -43.82 -22.56
N ARG A 282 51.32 -44.34 -23.79
CA ARG A 282 52.08 -45.54 -24.23
C ARG A 282 51.42 -46.92 -24.42
N ALA A 283 51.63 -47.37 -25.67
CA ALA A 283 52.24 -48.64 -26.12
C ALA A 283 51.47 -49.95 -25.92
N VAL A 284 50.88 -50.46 -27.01
CA VAL A 284 51.38 -51.51 -27.95
C VAL A 284 50.27 -51.75 -28.96
#